data_AF-A0A3S9WQE9-F1
#
_entry.id   AF-A0A3S9WQE9-F1
#
_cell.length_a   1.000
_cell.length_b   1.000
_cell.length_c   1.000
_cell.angle_alpha   90.00
_cell.angle_beta   90.00
_cell.angle_gamma   90.00
#
_symmetry.space_group_name_H-M   'P 1'
#
loop_
_entity.id
_entity.type
_entity.pdbx_description
1 polymer ?
#
loop_
_entity_poly.entity_id
_entity_poly.type
_entity_poly.pdbx_seq_one_letter_code
_entity_poly.pdbx_strand_id
1 'polypeptide(L)'
;MQNPQEQVMTTAALGRLVGYSTQQVRDLERLGVLPAAERGANGYRRYRMPHVLALHAYRALATALGPVPARRLMPALIGGSVEQAAERIDTLHADLALERSRVRAALRGLEDAVAEADDPFVEDDAMAIGELAQALGVRSSALRHWEREGLVRPLRRAGSVRSYDSAGITEARIAAALRSGGYGIPAVSRIIDEVRAHGDTAQVQRILAERLGDLTRRSVTLLAAAGDVHALLTEHLAGAGSDGPSFTSER
;
A
#
# COMPACT_ATOMS: atom_id res chain seq x y z
N MET A 1 24.41 -26.24 -25.23
CA MET A 1 23.85 -25.65 -24.00
C MET A 1 22.95 -24.51 -24.47
N GLN A 2 21.63 -24.74 -24.57
CA GLN A 2 20.69 -23.74 -25.10
C GLN A 2 20.67 -22.54 -24.14
N ASN A 3 20.89 -21.32 -24.64
CA ASN A 3 20.83 -20.12 -23.82
C ASN A 3 19.41 -20.01 -23.22
N PRO A 4 19.22 -20.00 -21.88
CA PRO A 4 17.89 -19.99 -21.26
C PRO A 4 17.00 -18.82 -21.72
N GLN A 5 17.61 -17.77 -22.26
CA GLN A 5 16.96 -16.58 -22.80
C GLN A 5 16.28 -16.77 -24.17
N GLU A 6 16.59 -17.86 -24.89
CA GLU A 6 16.04 -18.13 -26.22
C GLU A 6 14.84 -19.08 -26.23
N GLN A 7 14.41 -19.58 -25.06
CA GLN A 7 13.30 -20.52 -25.02
C GLN A 7 11.97 -19.83 -25.30
N VAL A 8 11.51 -20.01 -26.54
CA VAL A 8 10.23 -19.51 -27.02
C VAL A 8 9.11 -20.41 -26.52
N MET A 9 8.13 -19.80 -25.86
CA MET A 9 7.00 -20.50 -25.26
C MET A 9 5.69 -20.14 -25.97
N THR A 10 4.80 -21.11 -26.11
CA THR A 10 3.40 -20.87 -26.46
C THR A 10 2.63 -20.36 -25.24
N THR A 11 1.44 -19.77 -25.43
CA THR A 11 0.57 -19.36 -24.30
C THR A 11 0.30 -20.51 -23.33
N ALA A 12 0.12 -21.73 -23.85
CA ALA A 12 -0.14 -22.92 -23.01
C ALA A 12 1.09 -23.36 -22.22
N ALA A 13 2.28 -23.29 -22.82
CA ALA A 13 3.53 -23.59 -22.13
C ALA A 13 3.82 -22.55 -21.03
N LEU A 14 3.66 -21.26 -21.35
CA LEU A 14 3.82 -20.18 -20.37
C LEU A 14 2.83 -20.34 -19.21
N GLY A 15 1.56 -20.56 -19.51
CA GLY A 15 0.51 -20.75 -18.50
C GLY A 15 0.82 -21.91 -17.54
N ARG A 16 1.26 -23.06 -18.07
CA ARG A 16 1.69 -24.19 -17.22
C ARG A 16 2.88 -23.87 -16.33
N LEU A 17 3.85 -23.11 -16.83
CA LEU A 17 5.05 -22.77 -16.06
C LEU A 17 4.74 -21.90 -14.84
N VAL A 18 3.84 -20.94 -15.00
CA VAL A 18 3.53 -19.90 -13.99
C VAL A 18 2.24 -20.16 -13.21
N GLY A 19 1.51 -21.23 -13.56
CA GLY A 19 0.26 -21.61 -12.91
C GLY A 19 -0.97 -20.78 -13.32
N TYR A 20 -1.00 -20.27 -14.56
CA TYR A 20 -2.15 -19.57 -15.13
C TYR A 20 -2.77 -20.33 -16.30
N SER A 21 -4.08 -20.18 -16.48
CA SER A 21 -4.75 -20.63 -17.70
C SER A 21 -4.30 -19.82 -18.92
N THR A 22 -4.49 -20.38 -20.11
CA THR A 22 -4.20 -19.68 -21.36
C THR A 22 -5.00 -18.38 -21.52
N GLN A 23 -6.24 -18.37 -21.04
CA GLN A 23 -7.08 -17.18 -21.10
C GLN A 23 -6.58 -16.10 -20.14
N GLN A 24 -6.18 -16.46 -18.91
CA GLN A 24 -5.59 -15.51 -17.96
C GLN A 24 -4.31 -14.87 -18.51
N VAL A 25 -3.42 -15.66 -19.13
CA VAL A 25 -2.20 -15.11 -19.75
C VAL A 25 -2.55 -14.08 -20.82
N ARG A 26 -3.53 -14.37 -21.68
CA ARG A 26 -3.99 -13.44 -22.73
C ARG A 26 -4.64 -12.18 -22.16
N ASP A 27 -5.42 -12.33 -21.10
CA ASP A 27 -6.08 -11.21 -20.45
C ASP A 27 -5.05 -10.29 -19.77
N LEU A 28 -4.05 -10.87 -19.09
CA LEU A 28 -2.97 -10.11 -18.46
C LEU A 28 -2.08 -9.40 -19.50
N GLU A 29 -1.76 -10.05 -20.61
CA GLU A 29 -1.10 -9.42 -21.76
C GLU A 29 -1.91 -8.22 -22.28
N ARG A 30 -3.21 -8.41 -22.54
CA ARG A 30 -4.10 -7.33 -23.01
C ARG A 30 -4.17 -6.15 -22.02
N LEU A 31 -4.04 -6.42 -20.74
CA LEU A 31 -4.06 -5.42 -19.66
C LEU A 31 -2.69 -4.76 -19.43
N GLY A 32 -1.66 -5.09 -20.23
CA GLY A 32 -0.32 -4.53 -20.11
C GLY A 32 0.47 -5.03 -18.91
N VAL A 33 0.03 -6.12 -18.27
CA VAL A 33 0.75 -6.76 -17.16
C VAL A 33 2.01 -7.46 -17.67
N LEU A 34 2.06 -7.78 -18.95
CA LEU A 34 3.19 -8.38 -19.64
C LEU A 34 3.61 -7.49 -20.80
N PRO A 35 4.89 -7.57 -21.22
CA PRO A 35 5.28 -7.08 -22.54
C PRO A 35 4.38 -7.68 -23.63
N ALA A 36 4.18 -6.94 -24.72
CA ALA A 36 3.43 -7.44 -25.86
C ALA A 36 4.18 -8.64 -26.48
N ALA A 37 3.48 -9.76 -26.66
CA ALA A 37 4.08 -10.94 -27.25
C ALA A 37 4.27 -10.77 -28.76
N GLU A 38 5.48 -11.10 -29.24
CA GLU A 38 5.74 -11.23 -30.67
C GLU A 38 4.86 -12.32 -31.28
N ARG A 39 4.54 -12.19 -32.57
CA ARG A 39 3.85 -13.24 -33.33
C ARG A 39 4.84 -13.96 -34.22
N GLY A 40 4.78 -15.29 -34.22
CA GLY A 40 5.52 -16.11 -35.18
C GLY A 40 4.92 -16.02 -36.59
N ALA A 41 5.62 -16.57 -37.58
CA ALA A 41 5.15 -16.64 -38.96
C ALA A 41 3.80 -17.37 -39.13
N ASN A 42 3.46 -18.24 -38.17
CA ASN A 42 2.19 -18.96 -38.08
C ASN A 42 1.07 -18.16 -37.36
N GLY A 43 1.31 -16.89 -37.01
CA GLY A 43 0.36 -16.00 -36.33
C GLY A 43 0.20 -16.22 -34.82
N TYR A 44 0.81 -17.28 -34.25
CA TYR A 44 0.73 -17.59 -32.83
C TYR A 44 1.66 -16.70 -32.00
N ARG A 45 1.24 -16.40 -30.76
CA ARG A 45 2.01 -15.62 -29.79
C ARG A 45 3.24 -16.40 -29.31
N ARG A 46 4.36 -15.70 -29.22
CA ARG A 46 5.65 -16.19 -28.73
C ARG A 46 6.02 -15.44 -27.46
N TYR A 47 6.12 -16.17 -26.36
CA TYR A 47 6.58 -15.63 -25.08
C TYR A 47 8.02 -16.06 -24.82
N ARG A 48 8.71 -15.31 -23.96
CA ARG A 48 10.11 -15.49 -23.58
C ARG A 48 10.26 -15.24 -22.07
N MET A 49 11.48 -15.40 -21.54
CA MET A 49 11.78 -15.23 -20.12
C MET A 49 11.25 -13.93 -19.49
N PRO A 50 11.31 -12.74 -20.13
CA PRO A 50 10.72 -11.52 -19.56
C PRO A 50 9.21 -11.64 -19.24
N HIS A 51 8.47 -12.46 -19.98
CA HIS A 51 7.04 -12.70 -19.72
C HIS A 51 6.84 -13.61 -18.50
N VAL A 52 7.75 -14.55 -18.25
CA VAL A 52 7.75 -15.40 -17.05
C VAL A 52 7.98 -14.54 -15.81
N LEU A 53 9.04 -13.71 -15.85
CA LEU A 53 9.39 -12.79 -14.78
C LEU A 53 8.26 -11.80 -14.48
N ALA A 54 7.65 -11.22 -15.52
CA ALA A 54 6.51 -10.33 -15.35
C ALA A 54 5.29 -11.01 -14.71
N LEU A 55 5.00 -12.28 -15.05
CA LEU A 55 3.92 -13.04 -14.41
C LEU A 55 4.21 -13.38 -12.95
N HIS A 56 5.46 -13.70 -12.62
CA HIS A 56 5.89 -13.92 -11.24
C HIS A 56 5.78 -12.64 -10.41
N ALA A 57 6.34 -11.53 -10.90
CA ALA A 57 6.24 -10.22 -10.27
C ALA A 57 4.78 -9.80 -10.06
N TYR A 58 3.93 -9.95 -11.08
CA TYR A 58 2.50 -9.66 -10.96
C TYR A 58 1.84 -10.51 -9.85
N ARG A 59 2.11 -11.82 -9.80
CA ARG A 59 1.52 -12.72 -8.82
C ARG A 59 1.94 -12.36 -7.39
N ALA A 60 3.23 -12.07 -7.19
CA ALA A 60 3.76 -11.70 -5.89
C ALA A 60 3.18 -10.35 -5.43
N LEU A 61 3.15 -9.35 -6.31
CA LEU A 61 2.50 -8.06 -6.04
C LEU A 61 1.00 -8.19 -5.79
N ALA A 62 0.30 -9.05 -6.54
CA ALA A 62 -1.13 -9.31 -6.34
C ALA A 62 -1.40 -9.95 -4.97
N THR A 63 -0.47 -10.74 -4.46
CA THR A 63 -0.55 -11.33 -3.11
C THR A 63 -0.33 -10.25 -2.04
N ALA A 64 0.58 -9.31 -2.26
CA ALA A 64 0.92 -8.25 -1.30
C ALA A 64 -0.12 -7.10 -1.26
N LEU A 65 -0.63 -6.70 -2.43
CA LEU A 65 -1.40 -5.47 -2.63
C LEU A 65 -2.84 -5.73 -3.10
N GLY A 66 -3.14 -6.97 -3.49
CA GLY A 66 -4.34 -7.31 -4.24
C GLY A 66 -4.16 -7.21 -5.77
N PRO A 67 -5.01 -7.89 -6.54
CA PRO A 67 -4.83 -8.05 -7.98
C PRO A 67 -5.02 -6.75 -8.78
N VAL A 68 -5.85 -5.83 -8.31
CA VAL A 68 -6.15 -4.57 -9.01
C VAL A 68 -5.00 -3.56 -8.91
N PRO A 69 -4.45 -3.24 -7.72
CA PRO A 69 -3.26 -2.40 -7.62
C PRO A 69 -2.05 -2.99 -8.35
N ALA A 70 -1.81 -4.30 -8.20
CA ALA A 70 -0.72 -4.98 -8.90
C ALA A 70 -0.83 -4.82 -10.42
N ARG A 71 -2.03 -5.03 -10.98
CA ARG A 71 -2.28 -4.84 -12.42
C ARG A 71 -2.01 -3.42 -12.90
N ARG A 72 -2.33 -2.41 -12.09
CA ARG A 72 -2.07 -0.99 -12.44
C ARG A 72 -0.59 -0.65 -12.35
N LEU A 73 0.15 -1.32 -11.48
CA LEU A 73 1.57 -1.07 -11.25
C LEU A 73 2.45 -1.68 -12.35
N MET A 74 2.13 -2.90 -12.80
CA MET A 74 2.96 -3.66 -13.74
C MET A 74 3.30 -2.91 -15.05
N PRO A 75 2.38 -2.21 -15.74
CA PRO A 75 2.72 -1.43 -16.93
C PRO A 75 3.80 -0.38 -16.68
N ALA A 76 3.78 0.25 -15.51
CA ALA A 76 4.75 1.26 -15.12
C ALA A 76 6.12 0.65 -14.76
N LEU A 77 6.14 -0.59 -14.25
CA LEU A 77 7.38 -1.31 -13.96
C LEU A 77 8.04 -1.87 -15.23
N ILE A 78 7.24 -2.28 -16.22
CA ILE A 78 7.73 -2.89 -17.46
C ILE A 78 8.12 -1.82 -18.49
N GLY A 79 7.37 -0.71 -18.56
CA GLY A 79 7.57 0.35 -19.55
C GLY A 79 8.26 1.61 -19.03
N GLY A 80 8.52 1.69 -17.72
CA GLY A 80 9.20 2.83 -17.09
C GLY A 80 10.71 2.62 -16.94
N SER A 81 11.42 3.66 -16.51
CA SER A 81 12.83 3.52 -16.14
C SER A 81 12.99 2.80 -14.80
N VAL A 82 14.20 2.30 -14.53
CA VAL A 82 14.50 1.62 -13.26
C VAL A 82 14.34 2.56 -12.07
N GLU A 83 14.69 3.84 -12.23
CA GLU A 83 14.50 4.88 -11.22
C GLU A 83 13.02 5.04 -10.87
N GLN A 84 12.16 5.14 -11.88
CA GLN A 84 10.72 5.24 -11.68
C GLN A 84 10.15 3.97 -11.02
N ALA A 85 10.68 2.80 -11.36
CA ALA A 85 10.26 1.55 -10.73
C ALA A 85 10.64 1.51 -9.25
N ALA A 86 11.87 1.91 -8.91
CA ALA A 86 12.34 2.01 -7.53
C ALA A 86 11.48 2.97 -6.70
N GLU A 87 11.19 4.18 -7.21
CA GLU A 87 10.32 5.16 -6.54
C GLU A 87 8.93 4.60 -6.20
N ARG A 88 8.35 3.78 -7.09
CA ARG A 88 7.05 3.15 -6.81
C ARG A 88 7.14 2.12 -5.70
N ILE A 89 8.20 1.31 -5.67
CA ILE A 89 8.40 0.32 -4.60
C ILE A 89 8.62 1.02 -3.27
N ASP A 90 9.42 2.09 -3.24
CA ASP A 90 9.65 2.91 -2.04
C ASP A 90 8.35 3.51 -1.53
N THR A 91 7.51 4.03 -2.43
CA THR A 91 6.19 4.57 -2.09
C THR A 91 5.31 3.52 -1.42
N LEU A 92 5.29 2.28 -1.92
CA LEU A 92 4.49 1.19 -1.32
C LEU A 92 4.97 0.85 0.10
N HIS A 93 6.28 0.84 0.33
CA HIS A 93 6.85 0.61 1.66
C HIS A 93 6.55 1.78 2.60
N ALA A 94 6.68 3.02 2.11
CA ALA A 94 6.36 4.23 2.86
C ALA A 94 4.87 4.27 3.27
N ASP A 95 3.95 3.91 2.37
CA ASP A 95 2.53 3.82 2.66
C ASP A 95 2.22 2.81 3.78
N LEU A 96 2.83 1.62 3.73
CA LEU A 96 2.68 0.62 4.79
C LEU A 96 3.29 1.10 6.12
N ALA A 97 4.41 1.82 6.08
CA ALA A 97 5.06 2.37 7.26
C ALA A 97 4.20 3.47 7.92
N LEU A 98 3.61 4.35 7.11
CA LEU A 98 2.70 5.40 7.55
C LEU A 98 1.41 4.81 8.13
N GLU A 99 0.83 3.79 7.50
CA GLU A 99 -0.34 3.12 8.04
C GLU A 99 -0.04 2.49 9.41
N ARG A 100 1.13 1.85 9.54
CA ARG A 100 1.60 1.26 10.80
C ARG A 100 1.83 2.30 11.89
N SER A 101 2.41 3.46 11.56
CA SER A 101 2.65 4.52 12.55
C SER A 101 1.33 5.09 13.08
N ARG A 102 0.32 5.25 12.23
CA ARG A 102 -1.03 5.68 12.63
C ARG A 102 -1.67 4.69 13.61
N VAL A 103 -1.64 3.39 13.29
CA VAL A 103 -2.21 2.36 14.16
C VAL A 103 -1.49 2.31 15.51
N ARG A 104 -0.15 2.42 15.52
CA ARG A 104 0.63 2.49 16.77
C ARG A 104 0.34 3.74 17.59
N ALA A 105 0.18 4.89 16.95
CA ALA A 105 -0.17 6.12 17.64
C ALA A 105 -1.57 6.05 18.28
N ALA A 106 -2.53 5.39 17.61
CA ALA A 106 -3.85 5.14 18.17
C ALA A 106 -3.81 4.19 19.38
N LEU A 107 -3.03 3.10 19.30
CA LEU A 107 -2.83 2.19 20.43
C LEU A 107 -2.18 2.87 21.64
N ARG A 108 -1.12 3.64 21.42
CA ARG A 108 -0.48 4.42 22.50
C ARG A 108 -1.45 5.41 23.14
N GLY A 109 -2.21 6.16 22.33
CA GLY A 109 -3.22 7.08 22.88
C GLY A 109 -4.28 6.37 23.74
N LEU A 110 -4.65 5.13 23.40
CA LEU A 110 -5.54 4.32 24.23
C LEU A 110 -4.88 3.86 25.54
N GLU A 111 -3.60 3.48 25.51
CA GLU A 111 -2.82 3.11 26.70
C GLU A 111 -2.64 4.30 27.64
N ASP A 112 -2.25 5.45 27.09
CA ASP A 112 -2.07 6.71 27.81
C ASP A 112 -3.40 7.16 28.44
N ALA A 113 -4.52 7.10 27.71
CA ALA A 113 -5.84 7.45 28.23
C ALA A 113 -6.31 6.55 29.39
N VAL A 114 -5.85 5.29 29.45
CA VAL A 114 -6.13 4.39 30.58
C VAL A 114 -5.21 4.70 31.76
N ALA A 115 -3.96 5.06 31.51
CA ALA A 115 -2.98 5.40 32.56
C ALA A 115 -3.23 6.77 33.21
N GLU A 116 -3.67 7.75 32.42
CA GLU A 116 -3.91 9.15 32.83
C GLU A 116 -5.36 9.41 33.26
N ALA A 117 -6.16 8.35 33.47
CA ALA A 117 -7.58 8.49 33.83
C ALA A 117 -7.82 9.34 35.10
N ASP A 118 -6.81 9.46 35.97
CA ASP A 118 -6.86 10.21 37.23
C ASP A 118 -5.98 11.48 37.25
N ASP A 119 -5.27 11.84 36.16
CA ASP A 119 -4.32 12.97 36.14
C ASP A 119 -4.94 14.24 35.51
N PRO A 120 -4.79 15.45 36.10
CA PRO A 120 -5.33 16.67 35.50
C PRO A 120 -4.62 17.03 34.19
N PHE A 121 -5.41 17.18 33.13
CA PHE A 121 -4.94 17.62 31.81
C PHE A 121 -4.12 18.93 31.87
N VAL A 122 -2.94 18.93 31.25
CA VAL A 122 -2.10 20.11 31.05
C VAL A 122 -2.49 20.78 29.73
N GLU A 123 -2.89 22.06 29.77
CA GLU A 123 -3.35 22.80 28.57
C GLU A 123 -2.32 22.90 27.44
N ASP A 124 -1.03 22.73 27.76
CA ASP A 124 0.09 22.82 26.82
C ASP A 124 0.10 21.68 25.77
N ASP A 125 -0.62 20.58 26.04
CA ASP A 125 -0.73 19.43 25.11
C ASP A 125 -1.94 19.53 24.16
N ALA A 126 -2.74 20.59 24.26
CA ALA A 126 -3.91 20.79 23.40
C ALA A 126 -3.52 21.18 21.97
N MET A 127 -4.02 20.47 20.97
CA MET A 127 -3.75 20.79 19.56
C MET A 127 -4.85 21.64 18.94
N ALA A 128 -4.48 22.64 18.12
CA ALA A 128 -5.42 23.27 17.21
C ALA A 128 -5.77 22.31 16.03
N ILE A 129 -6.86 22.60 15.31
CA ILE A 129 -7.27 21.77 14.16
C ILE A 129 -6.23 21.66 13.05
N GLY A 130 -5.42 22.70 12.86
CA GLY A 130 -4.32 22.67 11.89
C GLY A 130 -3.23 21.69 12.30
N GLU A 131 -2.80 21.78 13.56
CA GLU A 131 -1.76 20.93 14.14
C GLU A 131 -2.20 19.46 14.19
N LEU A 132 -3.43 19.20 14.65
CA LEU A 132 -3.97 17.84 14.69
C LEU A 132 -4.11 17.25 13.27
N ALA A 133 -4.55 18.06 12.30
CA ALA A 133 -4.63 17.62 10.91
C ALA A 133 -3.25 17.23 10.35
N GLN A 134 -2.25 18.07 10.61
CA GLN A 134 -0.87 17.82 10.20
C GLN A 134 -0.30 16.57 10.87
N ALA A 135 -0.48 16.41 12.18
CA ALA A 135 -0.01 15.25 12.93
C ALA A 135 -0.63 13.93 12.44
N LEU A 136 -1.91 13.95 12.03
CA LEU A 136 -2.61 12.78 11.47
C LEU A 136 -2.31 12.55 9.98
N GLY A 137 -1.73 13.54 9.30
CA GLY A 137 -1.56 13.55 7.84
C GLY A 137 -2.90 13.54 7.10
N VAL A 138 -3.89 14.28 7.61
CA VAL A 138 -5.21 14.46 6.99
C VAL A 138 -5.46 15.93 6.70
N ARG A 139 -6.43 16.24 5.83
CA ARG A 139 -6.83 17.64 5.60
C ARG A 139 -7.65 18.14 6.77
N SER A 140 -7.50 19.41 7.17
CA SER A 140 -8.36 20.00 8.23
C SER A 140 -9.85 19.95 7.88
N SER A 141 -10.22 19.97 6.60
CA SER A 141 -11.62 19.77 6.17
C SER A 141 -12.16 18.38 6.49
N ALA A 142 -11.30 17.34 6.50
CA ALA A 142 -11.67 16.01 6.94
C ALA A 142 -11.93 15.98 8.45
N LEU A 143 -11.08 16.62 9.27
CA LEU A 143 -11.34 16.75 10.71
C LEU A 143 -12.65 17.50 11.00
N ARG A 144 -12.94 18.59 10.28
CA ARG A 144 -14.22 19.29 10.41
C ARG A 144 -15.41 18.41 10.04
N HIS A 145 -15.25 17.51 9.07
CA HIS A 145 -16.28 16.54 8.75
C HIS A 145 -16.41 15.51 9.88
N TRP A 146 -15.31 14.98 10.40
CA TRP A 146 -15.32 14.03 11.51
C TRP A 146 -15.97 14.61 12.77
N GLU A 147 -15.76 15.89 13.08
CA GLU A 147 -16.49 16.59 14.15
C GLU A 147 -18.01 16.56 13.93
N ARG A 148 -18.46 16.88 12.71
CA ARG A 148 -19.90 16.89 12.37
C ARG A 148 -20.52 15.50 12.48
N GLU A 149 -19.74 14.48 12.13
CA GLU A 149 -20.15 13.07 12.22
C GLU A 149 -19.92 12.49 13.63
N GLY A 150 -19.47 13.29 14.61
CA GLY A 150 -19.29 12.86 16.00
C GLY A 150 -18.04 12.02 16.28
N LEU A 151 -17.14 11.85 15.32
CA LEU A 151 -15.92 11.06 15.46
C LEU A 151 -14.88 11.72 16.38
N VAL A 152 -14.89 13.04 16.48
CA VAL A 152 -13.94 13.80 17.32
C VAL A 152 -14.68 14.95 17.98
N ARG A 153 -14.45 15.17 19.28
CA ARG A 153 -15.02 16.32 20.00
C ARG A 153 -13.96 17.37 20.28
N PRO A 154 -14.14 18.62 19.85
CA PRO A 154 -13.23 19.70 20.23
C PRO A 154 -13.55 20.20 21.64
N LEU A 155 -12.51 20.63 22.35
CA LEU A 155 -12.65 21.46 23.54
C LEU A 155 -13.03 22.88 23.10
N ARG A 156 -14.16 23.38 23.63
CA ARG A 156 -14.58 24.77 23.42
C ARG A 156 -14.68 25.49 24.76
N ARG A 157 -13.71 26.35 25.06
CA ARG A 157 -13.88 27.40 26.07
C ARG A 157 -14.48 28.64 25.42
N ALA A 158 -15.34 29.35 26.15
CA ALA A 158 -15.98 30.56 25.67
C ALA A 158 -14.92 31.56 25.17
N GLY A 159 -15.00 31.96 23.90
CA GLY A 159 -14.05 32.89 23.26
C GLY A 159 -12.71 32.30 22.79
N SER A 160 -12.45 31.01 23.02
CA SER A 160 -11.20 30.35 22.63
C SER A 160 -11.24 29.76 21.21
N VAL A 161 -10.06 29.69 20.59
CA VAL A 161 -9.83 28.94 19.35
C VAL A 161 -10.13 27.45 19.62
N ARG A 162 -10.72 26.77 18.63
CA ARG A 162 -11.01 25.34 18.72
C ARG A 162 -9.72 24.53 18.95
N SER A 163 -9.66 23.80 20.06
CA SER A 163 -8.55 22.90 20.39
C SER A 163 -9.06 21.48 20.70
N TYR A 164 -8.16 20.51 20.75
CA TYR A 164 -8.43 19.12 21.13
C TYR A 164 -7.48 18.73 22.25
N ASP A 165 -8.04 18.22 23.33
CA ASP A 165 -7.31 17.64 24.46
C ASP A 165 -6.83 16.21 24.14
N SER A 166 -6.18 15.55 25.11
CA SER A 166 -5.65 14.19 24.95
C SER A 166 -6.73 13.19 24.52
N ALA A 167 -7.94 13.32 25.05
CA ALA A 167 -9.10 12.50 24.66
C ALA A 167 -9.50 12.75 23.19
N GLY A 168 -9.69 14.01 22.79
CA GLY A 168 -10.02 14.37 21.41
C GLY A 168 -8.92 13.98 20.41
N ILE A 169 -7.65 14.10 20.79
CA ILE A 169 -6.50 13.66 19.99
C ILE A 169 -6.53 12.13 19.83
N THR A 170 -6.79 11.39 20.90
CA THR A 170 -6.87 9.92 20.88
C THR A 170 -8.03 9.44 20.01
N GLU A 171 -9.22 10.02 20.16
CA GLU A 171 -10.37 9.75 19.28
C GLU A 171 -10.02 10.00 17.80
N ALA A 172 -9.32 11.10 17.50
CA ALA A 172 -8.91 11.42 16.14
C ALA A 172 -7.87 10.43 15.58
N ARG A 173 -6.94 9.94 16.42
CA ARG A 173 -5.97 8.89 16.06
C ARG A 173 -6.67 7.57 15.77
N ILE A 174 -7.63 7.15 16.62
CA ILE A 174 -8.45 5.95 16.41
C ILE A 174 -9.25 6.08 15.11
N ALA A 175 -9.92 7.21 14.91
CA ALA A 175 -10.66 7.48 13.69
C ALA A 175 -9.75 7.39 12.45
N ALA A 176 -8.57 8.02 12.47
CA ALA A 176 -7.63 7.96 11.36
C ALA A 176 -7.16 6.53 11.07
N ALA A 177 -6.80 5.75 12.10
CA ALA A 177 -6.33 4.38 11.97
C ALA A 177 -7.41 3.43 11.41
N LEU A 178 -8.64 3.51 11.92
CA LEU A 178 -9.75 2.69 11.44
C LEU A 178 -10.17 3.10 10.01
N ARG A 179 -10.20 4.40 9.71
CA ARG A 179 -10.50 4.91 8.36
C ARG A 179 -9.46 4.45 7.33
N SER A 180 -8.17 4.45 7.66
CA SER A 180 -7.14 3.87 6.77
C SER A 180 -7.29 2.36 6.60
N GLY A 181 -7.87 1.68 7.60
CA GLY A 181 -8.24 0.27 7.53
C GLY A 181 -9.45 -0.05 6.64
N GLY A 182 -10.13 0.96 6.08
CA GLY A 182 -11.32 0.80 5.23
C GLY A 182 -12.65 0.88 5.97
N TYR A 183 -12.66 1.18 7.28
CA TYR A 183 -13.90 1.32 8.02
C TYR A 183 -14.68 2.56 7.56
N GLY A 184 -15.99 2.39 7.36
CA GLY A 184 -16.91 3.49 7.08
C GLY A 184 -17.09 4.42 8.29
N ILE A 185 -17.42 5.70 8.04
CA ILE A 185 -17.69 6.67 9.12
C ILE A 185 -18.72 6.15 10.14
N PRO A 186 -19.85 5.51 9.73
CA PRO A 186 -20.83 5.00 10.70
C PRO A 186 -20.29 3.88 11.60
N ALA A 187 -19.37 3.05 11.10
CA ALA A 187 -18.74 2.01 11.91
C ALA A 187 -17.77 2.61 12.92
N VAL A 188 -16.96 3.59 12.48
CA VAL A 188 -16.01 4.30 13.34
C VAL A 188 -16.74 5.09 14.43
N SER A 189 -17.83 5.80 14.09
CA SER A 189 -18.64 6.54 15.07
C SER A 189 -19.16 5.64 16.18
N ARG A 190 -19.74 4.48 15.86
CA ARG A 190 -20.23 3.53 16.87
C ARG A 190 -19.13 3.06 17.82
N ILE A 191 -17.96 2.72 17.26
CA ILE A 191 -16.81 2.27 18.06
C ILE A 191 -16.35 3.39 19.01
N ILE A 192 -16.28 4.63 18.54
CA ILE A 192 -15.88 5.77 19.37
C ILE A 192 -16.92 6.07 20.45
N ASP A 193 -18.21 5.95 20.14
CA ASP A 193 -19.27 6.16 21.13
C ASP A 193 -19.29 5.05 22.20
N GLU A 194 -18.97 3.80 21.84
CA GLU A 194 -18.79 2.70 22.80
C GLU A 194 -17.65 3.00 23.79
N VAL A 195 -16.49 3.45 23.27
CA VAL A 195 -15.33 3.86 24.09
C VAL A 195 -15.70 5.00 25.04
N ARG A 196 -16.39 6.03 24.55
CA ARG A 196 -16.83 7.16 25.39
C ARG A 196 -17.82 6.76 26.48
N ALA A 197 -18.76 5.88 26.15
CA ALA A 197 -19.87 5.56 27.05
C ALA A 197 -19.47 4.56 28.14
N HIS A 198 -18.52 3.66 27.87
CA HIS A 198 -18.21 2.54 28.77
C HIS A 198 -16.74 2.53 29.23
N GLY A 199 -15.88 3.38 28.66
CA GLY A 199 -14.44 3.34 28.90
C GLY A 199 -13.78 2.05 28.41
N ASP A 200 -14.51 1.17 27.73
CA ASP A 200 -14.00 -0.11 27.24
C ASP A 200 -13.19 0.09 25.96
N THR A 201 -11.87 0.10 26.13
CA THR A 201 -10.91 0.22 25.03
C THR A 201 -10.46 -1.13 24.48
N ALA A 202 -10.80 -2.24 25.14
CA ALA A 202 -10.26 -3.57 24.81
C ALA A 202 -10.70 -4.03 23.41
N GLN A 203 -11.93 -3.72 23.01
CA GLN A 203 -12.40 -4.00 21.66
C GLN A 203 -11.61 -3.23 20.60
N VAL A 204 -11.35 -1.94 20.83
CA VAL A 204 -10.59 -1.10 19.90
C VAL A 204 -9.14 -1.54 19.82
N GLN A 205 -8.52 -1.83 20.96
CA GLN A 205 -7.16 -2.37 21.03
C GLN A 205 -7.03 -3.66 20.22
N ARG A 206 -7.99 -4.59 20.34
CA ARG A 206 -8.00 -5.85 19.58
C ARG A 206 -8.06 -5.60 18.06
N ILE A 207 -8.97 -4.74 17.61
CA ILE A 207 -9.12 -4.39 16.19
C ILE A 207 -7.83 -3.77 15.64
N LEU A 208 -7.22 -2.85 16.40
CA LEU A 208 -5.97 -2.20 15.99
C LEU A 208 -4.78 -3.18 16.02
N ALA A 209 -4.72 -4.10 16.97
CA ALA A 209 -3.70 -5.14 17.05
C ALA A 209 -3.79 -6.14 15.88
N GLU A 210 -5.01 -6.59 15.53
CA GLU A 210 -5.26 -7.39 14.33
C GLU A 210 -4.78 -6.66 13.07
N ARG A 211 -5.06 -5.35 12.97
CA ARG A 211 -4.57 -4.53 11.85
C ARG A 211 -3.05 -4.45 11.78
N LEU A 212 -2.34 -4.34 12.92
CA LEU A 212 -0.87 -4.41 12.93
C LEU A 212 -0.37 -5.77 12.44
N GLY A 213 -1.05 -6.86 12.79
CA GLY A 213 -0.79 -8.19 12.27
C GLY A 213 -0.91 -8.24 10.75
N ASP A 214 -2.01 -7.70 10.21
CA ASP A 214 -2.24 -7.62 8.76
C ASP A 214 -1.16 -6.81 8.04
N LEU A 215 -0.79 -5.65 8.59
CA LEU A 215 0.27 -4.80 8.04
C LEU A 215 1.63 -5.49 8.06
N THR A 216 1.93 -6.26 9.11
CA THR A 216 3.14 -7.08 9.19
C THR A 216 3.17 -8.11 8.07
N ARG A 217 2.07 -8.86 7.88
CA ARG A 217 1.97 -9.84 6.80
C ARG A 217 2.16 -9.17 5.43
N ARG A 218 1.47 -8.07 5.16
CA ARG A 218 1.59 -7.31 3.91
C ARG A 218 3.01 -6.80 3.66
N SER A 219 3.71 -6.30 4.69
CA SER A 219 5.11 -5.85 4.55
C SER A 219 6.06 -7.01 4.19
N VAL A 220 5.90 -8.18 4.81
CA VAL A 220 6.70 -9.36 4.49
C VAL A 220 6.39 -9.88 3.08
N THR A 221 5.12 -9.90 2.68
CA THR A 221 4.74 -10.30 1.31
C THR A 221 5.26 -9.31 0.27
N LEU A 222 5.23 -8.01 0.54
CA LEU A 222 5.79 -7.00 -0.36
C LEU A 222 7.32 -7.14 -0.48
N LEU A 223 8.02 -7.44 0.61
CA LEU A 223 9.45 -7.72 0.58
C LEU A 223 9.78 -8.94 -0.30
N ALA A 224 8.99 -10.01 -0.21
CA ALA A 224 9.15 -11.16 -1.10
C ALA A 224 8.90 -10.77 -2.57
N ALA A 225 7.84 -10.00 -2.84
CA ALA A 225 7.52 -9.51 -4.18
C ALA A 225 8.60 -8.60 -4.77
N ALA A 226 9.32 -7.85 -3.93
CA ALA A 226 10.45 -7.02 -4.38
C ALA A 226 11.56 -7.87 -5.02
N GLY A 227 11.74 -9.14 -4.61
CA GLY A 227 12.68 -10.07 -5.26
C GLY A 227 12.29 -10.43 -6.70
N ASP A 228 11.00 -10.69 -6.94
CA ASP A 228 10.50 -10.95 -8.30
C ASP A 228 10.55 -9.69 -9.18
N VAL A 229 10.26 -8.52 -8.61
CA VAL A 229 10.39 -7.24 -9.30
C VAL A 229 11.86 -6.94 -9.62
N HIS A 230 12.78 -7.22 -8.70
CA HIS A 230 14.21 -7.09 -8.94
C HIS A 230 14.65 -7.95 -10.13
N ALA A 231 14.26 -9.23 -10.17
CA ALA A 231 14.58 -10.12 -11.29
C ALA A 231 14.04 -9.58 -12.62
N LEU A 232 12.81 -9.04 -12.64
CA LEU A 232 12.21 -8.41 -13.82
C LEU A 232 13.01 -7.18 -14.28
N LEU A 233 13.42 -6.30 -13.37
CA LEU A 233 14.14 -5.06 -13.70
C LEU A 233 15.56 -5.35 -14.18
N THR A 234 16.26 -6.32 -13.57
CA THR A 234 17.60 -6.73 -14.00
C THR A 234 17.58 -7.33 -15.40
N GLU A 235 16.58 -8.14 -15.74
CA GLU A 235 16.40 -8.65 -17.11
C GLU A 235 16.17 -7.51 -18.11
N HIS A 236 15.36 -6.51 -17.75
CA HIS A 236 15.11 -5.35 -18.61
C HIS A 236 16.40 -4.55 -18.88
N LEU A 237 17.24 -4.36 -17.85
CA LEU A 237 18.54 -3.71 -17.99
C LEU A 237 19.50 -4.52 -18.88
N ALA A 238 19.53 -5.84 -18.73
CA ALA A 238 20.39 -6.71 -19.54
C ALA A 238 20.00 -6.68 -21.03
N GLY A 239 18.70 -6.66 -21.34
CA GLY A 239 18.19 -6.55 -22.71
C GLY A 239 18.42 -5.18 -23.36
N ALA A 240 18.37 -4.09 -22.59
CA ALA A 240 18.65 -2.75 -23.11
C ALA A 240 20.15 -2.55 -23.45
N GLY A 241 21.05 -3.25 -22.77
CA GLY A 241 22.50 -3.19 -23.04
C GLY A 241 22.95 -3.90 -24.32
N SER A 242 22.14 -4.81 -24.88
CA SER A 242 22.46 -5.54 -26.13
C SER A 242 22.08 -4.80 -27.42
N ASP A 243 21.29 -3.73 -27.34
CA ASP A 243 20.84 -2.91 -28.49
C ASP A 243 21.63 -1.59 -28.65
N GLY A 244 22.79 -1.45 -27.98
CA GLY A 244 23.67 -0.29 -28.13
C GLY A 244 24.31 -0.22 -29.54
N PRO A 245 24.51 0.98 -30.12
CA PRO A 245 24.94 1.13 -31.50
C PRO A 245 26.32 0.47 -31.70
N SER A 246 26.38 -0.51 -32.58
CA SER A 246 27.64 -1.01 -33.14
C SER A 246 28.32 0.14 -33.86
N PHE A 247 29.31 0.77 -33.23
CA PHE A 247 30.23 1.65 -33.92
C PHE A 247 31.09 0.78 -34.83
N THR A 248 30.66 0.63 -36.09
CA THR A 248 31.50 0.13 -37.16
C THR A 248 32.63 1.15 -37.36
N SER A 249 33.81 0.83 -36.83
CA SER A 249 35.04 1.50 -37.22
C SER A 249 35.41 1.02 -38.62
N GLU A 250 35.06 1.80 -39.64
CA GLU A 250 35.76 1.74 -40.92
C GLU A 250 37.11 2.45 -40.79
N ARG A 251 38.10 1.82 -41.43
CA ARG A 251 39.53 2.18 -41.43
C ARG A 251 39.83 3.35 -42.36
#